data_AF-A0A929B1L9-F1
#
_entry.id   AF-A0A929B1L9-F1
#
_cell.length_a   1.000
_cell.length_b   1.000
_cell.length_c   1.000
_cell.angle_alpha   90.00
_cell.angle_beta   90.00
_cell.angle_gamma   90.00
#
_symmetry.space_group_name_H-M   'P 1'
#
loop_
_entity.id
_entity.type
_entity.pdbx_description
1 polymer ?
#
loop_
_entity_poly.entity_id
_entity_poly.type
_entity_poly.pdbx_seq_one_letter_code
_entity_poly.pdbx_strand_id
1 'polypeptide(L)'
;MVPSGISSITTMHHYLCSTTARSYTVWWNKGELSLTTIKGRLKFSFEIADYYHQYLDWKTASADLIRDRFGRWWLHVVKETDSPKSEPTTEVIGVELGEINPATDKRGNFYGDPNWKKIEEKTFQWGRRLQSKGTKSAKRHLKK
;
A
#
# COMPACT_ATOMS: atom_id res chain seq x y z
N MET A 1 -15.23 1.65 46.01
CA MET A 1 -14.49 0.46 46.46
C MET A 1 -14.68 -0.61 45.39
N VAL A 2 -13.59 -1.31 44.99
CA VAL A 2 -13.45 -2.28 43.87
C VAL A 2 -13.19 -1.59 42.49
N PRO A 3 -12.22 -2.05 41.66
CA PRO A 3 -10.94 -1.34 41.53
C PRO A 3 -10.43 -1.20 40.07
N SER A 4 -9.19 -0.71 39.96
CA SER A 4 -8.26 -0.75 38.82
C SER A 4 -8.30 -2.03 37.96
N GLY A 5 -8.29 -1.84 36.64
CA GLY A 5 -8.11 -2.89 35.62
C GLY A 5 -7.35 -2.37 34.40
N ILE A 6 -6.15 -2.91 34.21
CA ILE A 6 -5.10 -2.54 33.26
C ILE A 6 -5.44 -2.90 31.81
N SER A 7 -4.87 -2.11 30.89
CA SER A 7 -4.46 -2.46 29.51
C SER A 7 -5.54 -2.85 28.50
N SER A 8 -5.60 -2.06 27.43
CA SER A 8 -5.25 -2.57 26.09
C SER A 8 -5.00 -1.38 25.17
N ILE A 9 -3.73 -1.02 25.00
CA ILE A 9 -3.32 -0.29 23.80
C ILE A 9 -3.53 -1.30 22.66
N THR A 10 -4.68 -1.22 21.98
CA THR A 10 -4.93 -2.00 20.77
C THR A 10 -3.98 -1.48 19.69
N THR A 11 -2.77 -2.04 19.68
CA THR A 11 -1.92 -2.07 18.50
C THR A 11 -2.78 -2.63 17.37
N MET A 12 -2.98 -1.84 16.32
CA MET A 12 -3.65 -2.27 15.09
C MET A 12 -2.79 -3.36 14.44
N HIS A 13 -3.00 -4.61 14.86
CA HIS A 13 -2.57 -5.75 14.07
C HIS A 13 -3.59 -5.88 12.94
N HIS A 14 -3.23 -5.39 11.76
CA HIS A 14 -3.78 -5.96 10.54
C HIS A 14 -3.54 -7.47 10.66
N TYR A 15 -4.61 -8.26 10.74
CA TYR A 15 -4.49 -9.71 10.64
C TYR A 15 -4.10 -10.03 9.19
N LEU A 16 -2.82 -9.89 8.86
CA LEU A 16 -2.26 -10.48 7.65
C LEU A 16 -2.25 -11.98 7.89
N CYS A 17 -3.25 -12.68 7.38
CA CYS A 17 -3.10 -14.10 7.12
C CYS A 17 -2.47 -14.19 5.74
N SER A 18 -1.15 -14.44 5.69
CA SER A 18 -0.48 -14.76 4.44
C SER A 18 -1.09 -16.05 3.90
N THR A 19 -1.91 -15.93 2.87
CA THR A 19 -2.57 -17.08 2.30
C THR A 19 -1.57 -17.77 1.38
N THR A 20 -0.94 -18.86 1.85
CA THR A 20 -0.11 -19.72 0.99
C THR A 20 -0.95 -20.21 -0.20
N ALA A 21 -0.33 -20.46 -1.36
CA ALA A 21 -0.99 -20.82 -2.63
C ALA A 21 -2.07 -21.94 -2.57
N ARG A 22 -2.14 -22.73 -1.47
CA ARG A 22 -3.17 -23.76 -1.24
C ARG A 22 -4.44 -23.26 -0.55
N SER A 23 -4.43 -22.04 -0.02
CA SER A 23 -5.53 -21.49 0.79
C SER A 23 -6.49 -20.62 -0.01
N TYR A 24 -6.17 -20.31 -1.26
CA TYR A 24 -7.08 -19.62 -2.16
C TYR A 24 -6.95 -20.10 -3.61
N THR A 25 -7.96 -19.82 -4.42
CA THR A 25 -7.93 -19.95 -5.88
C THR A 25 -8.71 -18.80 -6.48
N VAL A 26 -8.09 -18.06 -7.40
CA VAL A 26 -8.74 -16.94 -8.10
C VAL A 26 -8.89 -17.28 -9.57
N TRP A 27 -10.10 -17.18 -10.10
CA TRP A 27 -10.42 -17.29 -11.51
C TRP A 27 -10.78 -15.91 -12.06
N TRP A 28 -9.78 -15.20 -12.56
CA TRP A 28 -9.90 -13.82 -13.05
C TRP A 28 -10.96 -13.67 -14.16
N ASN A 29 -10.94 -14.57 -15.15
CA ASN A 29 -11.88 -14.53 -16.28
C ASN A 29 -13.35 -14.75 -15.88
N LYS A 30 -13.60 -15.34 -14.71
CA LYS A 30 -14.93 -15.60 -14.18
C LYS A 30 -15.32 -14.62 -13.06
N GLY A 31 -14.38 -13.82 -12.57
CA GLY A 31 -14.58 -13.05 -11.34
C GLY A 31 -14.92 -13.93 -10.14
N GLU A 32 -14.32 -15.12 -10.02
CA GLU A 32 -14.60 -16.07 -8.94
C GLU A 32 -13.39 -16.27 -8.02
N LEU A 33 -13.65 -16.26 -6.71
CA LEU A 33 -12.68 -16.49 -5.66
C LEU A 33 -13.13 -17.67 -4.80
N SER A 34 -12.23 -18.62 -4.56
CA SER A 34 -12.42 -19.68 -3.59
C SER A 34 -11.40 -19.55 -2.45
N LEU A 35 -11.86 -19.46 -1.21
CA LEU A 35 -11.03 -19.40 -0.01
C LEU A 35 -11.22 -20.66 0.84
N THR A 36 -10.13 -21.21 1.35
CA THR A 36 -10.16 -22.30 2.32
C THR A 36 -10.27 -21.72 3.73
N THR A 37 -11.26 -22.17 4.49
CA THR A 37 -11.49 -21.78 5.89
C THR A 37 -11.53 -23.01 6.79
N ILE A 38 -11.52 -22.79 8.10
CA ILE A 38 -11.65 -23.87 9.11
C ILE A 38 -12.96 -24.66 8.92
N LYS A 39 -14.02 -24.01 8.41
CA LYS A 39 -15.33 -24.63 8.17
C LYS A 39 -15.50 -25.20 6.76
N GLY A 40 -14.43 -25.28 5.98
CA GLY A 40 -14.46 -25.70 4.58
C GLY A 40 -14.23 -24.56 3.60
N ARG A 41 -14.57 -24.77 2.33
CA ARG A 41 -14.27 -23.83 1.25
C ARG A 41 -15.42 -22.87 0.99
N LEU A 42 -15.14 -21.58 1.00
CA LEU A 42 -16.08 -20.53 0.65
C LEU A 42 -15.81 -20.04 -0.77
N LYS A 43 -16.88 -19.77 -1.54
CA LYS A 43 -16.80 -19.20 -2.88
C LYS A 43 -17.45 -17.82 -2.88
N PHE A 44 -16.82 -16.89 -3.58
CA PHE A 44 -17.26 -15.51 -3.74
C PHE A 44 -17.16 -15.12 -5.21
N SER A 45 -18.12 -14.34 -5.69
CA SER A 45 -17.98 -13.58 -6.92
C SER A 45 -17.40 -12.19 -6.60
N PHE A 46 -16.62 -11.64 -7.52
CA PHE A 46 -16.08 -10.29 -7.42
C PHE A 46 -15.97 -9.66 -8.80
N GLU A 47 -15.94 -8.33 -8.81
CA GLU A 47 -15.73 -7.53 -10.02
C GLU A 47 -14.31 -6.96 -10.02
N ILE A 48 -13.75 -6.85 -11.22
CA ILE A 48 -12.43 -6.26 -11.45
C ILE A 48 -12.68 -4.90 -12.07
N ALA A 49 -12.09 -3.84 -11.52
CA ALA A 49 -12.18 -2.53 -12.15
C ALA A 49 -11.43 -2.53 -13.49
N ASP A 50 -11.98 -1.84 -14.50
CA ASP A 50 -11.46 -1.81 -15.88
C ASP A 50 -9.94 -1.60 -15.98
N TYR A 51 -9.39 -0.71 -15.14
CA TYR A 51 -7.97 -0.42 -15.10
C TYR A 51 -7.09 -1.65 -14.83
N TYR A 52 -7.54 -2.61 -14.03
CA TYR A 52 -6.75 -3.77 -13.64
C TYR A 52 -6.76 -4.90 -14.69
N HIS A 53 -7.61 -4.81 -15.72
CA HIS A 53 -7.67 -5.83 -16.78
C HIS A 53 -6.32 -6.01 -17.49
N GLN A 54 -5.50 -4.95 -17.58
CA GLN A 54 -4.17 -4.99 -18.19
C GLN A 54 -3.15 -5.87 -17.45
N TYR A 55 -3.44 -6.28 -16.21
CA TYR A 55 -2.53 -7.07 -15.37
C TYR A 55 -3.00 -8.52 -15.13
N LEU A 56 -4.09 -8.97 -15.78
CA LEU A 56 -4.66 -10.28 -15.49
C LEU A 56 -3.75 -11.43 -15.92
N ASP A 57 -3.01 -11.24 -17.01
CA ASP A 57 -2.06 -12.20 -17.56
C ASP A 57 -0.79 -12.35 -16.70
N TRP A 58 -0.59 -11.46 -15.73
CA TRP A 58 0.57 -11.53 -14.85
C TRP A 58 0.44 -12.69 -13.86
N LYS A 59 1.59 -13.24 -13.49
CA LYS A 59 1.67 -14.35 -12.54
C LYS A 59 1.16 -13.89 -11.18
N THR A 60 0.31 -14.70 -10.56
CA THR A 60 -0.15 -14.42 -9.19
C THR A 60 0.89 -14.96 -8.21
N ALA A 61 1.42 -14.09 -7.36
CA ALA A 61 2.51 -14.43 -6.44
C ALA A 61 2.01 -14.76 -5.04
N SER A 62 1.25 -13.85 -4.44
CA SER A 62 0.68 -14.00 -3.11
C SER A 62 -0.67 -13.32 -3.01
N ALA A 63 -1.41 -13.65 -1.96
CA ALA A 63 -2.60 -12.89 -1.59
C ALA A 63 -2.71 -12.78 -0.06
N ASP A 64 -3.25 -11.64 0.38
CA ASP A 64 -3.52 -11.37 1.79
C ASP A 64 -5.00 -11.01 1.95
N LEU A 65 -5.66 -11.69 2.89
CA LEU A 65 -7.01 -11.36 3.26
C LEU A 65 -6.99 -10.37 4.43
N ILE A 66 -7.39 -9.13 4.17
CA ILE A 66 -7.34 -8.03 5.12
C ILE A 66 -8.76 -7.63 5.49
N ARG A 67 -8.98 -7.39 6.79
CA ARG A 67 -10.21 -6.78 7.28
C ARG A 67 -9.97 -5.33 7.63
N ASP A 68 -10.78 -4.43 7.07
CA ASP A 68 -10.70 -3.02 7.41
C ASP A 68 -11.42 -2.70 8.74
N ARG A 69 -11.22 -1.47 9.23
CA ARG A 69 -11.84 -0.97 10.47
C ARG A 69 -13.37 -0.88 10.42
N PHE A 70 -13.97 -0.96 9.23
CA PHE A 70 -15.42 -0.93 9.03
C PHE A 70 -16.00 -2.35 8.90
N GLY A 71 -15.15 -3.38 9.05
CA GLY A 71 -15.54 -4.77 9.01
C GLY A 71 -15.62 -5.36 7.60
N ARG A 72 -15.22 -4.61 6.55
CA ARG A 72 -15.18 -5.11 5.17
C ARG A 72 -13.93 -5.96 4.96
N TRP A 73 -14.05 -6.99 4.14
CA TRP A 73 -12.96 -7.87 3.76
C TRP A 73 -12.42 -7.49 2.38
N TRP A 74 -11.10 -7.50 2.26
CA TRP A 74 -10.35 -7.20 1.05
C TRP A 74 -9.39 -8.33 0.78
N LEU A 75 -9.35 -8.83 -0.44
CA LEU A 75 -8.28 -9.72 -0.89
C LEU A 75 -7.27 -8.91 -1.68
N HIS A 76 -6.12 -8.65 -1.08
CA HIS A 76 -5.01 -8.02 -1.76
C HIS A 76 -4.25 -9.09 -2.52
N VAL A 77 -4.16 -8.98 -3.83
CA VAL A 77 -3.47 -9.96 -4.67
C VAL A 77 -2.25 -9.32 -5.30
N VAL A 78 -1.08 -9.93 -5.08
CA VAL A 78 0.18 -9.51 -5.67
C VAL A 78 0.36 -10.22 -7.00
N LYS A 79 0.60 -9.41 -8.04
CA LYS A 79 0.92 -9.85 -9.39
C LYS A 79 2.38 -9.54 -9.68
N GLU A 80 3.08 -10.53 -10.23
CA GLU A 80 4.48 -10.42 -10.65
C GLU A 80 4.58 -10.60 -12.16
N THR A 81 5.47 -9.81 -12.76
CA THR A 81 5.88 -9.95 -14.15
C THR A 81 7.39 -9.79 -14.22
N ASP A 82 8.00 -10.27 -15.30
CA ASP A 82 9.41 -10.07 -15.53
C ASP A 82 9.71 -8.58 -15.67
N SER A 83 10.90 -8.18 -15.21
CA SER A 83 11.36 -6.81 -15.43
C SER A 83 11.38 -6.52 -16.92
N PRO A 84 10.96 -5.31 -17.35
CA PRO A 84 11.06 -4.93 -18.75
C PRO A 84 12.52 -5.09 -19.18
N LYS A 85 12.75 -5.82 -20.28
CA LYS A 85 14.07 -5.92 -20.86
C LYS A 85 14.46 -4.53 -21.36
N SER A 86 15.46 -3.92 -20.74
CA SER A 86 16.05 -2.70 -21.28
C SER A 86 16.81 -3.07 -22.53
N GLU A 87 16.41 -2.50 -23.67
CA GLU A 87 17.26 -2.54 -24.85
C GLU A 87 18.53 -1.71 -24.60
N PRO A 88 19.69 -2.12 -25.12
CA PRO A 88 20.91 -1.33 -25.03
C PRO A 88 20.68 0.00 -25.75
N THR A 89 20.54 1.06 -24.98
CA THR A 89 20.30 2.41 -25.48
C THR A 89 21.62 3.17 -25.47
N THR A 90 21.91 3.90 -26.55
CA THR A 90 23.13 4.74 -26.65
C THR A 90 23.04 5.98 -25.76
N GLU A 91 21.83 6.34 -25.34
CA GLU A 91 21.52 7.46 -24.47
C GLU A 91 21.25 6.99 -23.03
N VAL A 92 21.99 7.56 -22.09
CA VAL A 92 21.75 7.40 -20.66
C VAL A 92 21.48 8.78 -20.08
N ILE A 93 20.36 8.92 -19.36
CA ILE A 93 20.02 10.13 -18.61
C ILE A 93 20.41 9.89 -17.15
N GLY A 94 21.46 10.57 -16.71
CA GLY A 94 21.79 10.64 -15.29
C GLY A 94 20.83 11.60 -14.60
N VAL A 95 20.19 11.15 -13.52
CA VAL A 95 19.30 11.96 -12.68
C VAL A 95 19.96 12.13 -11.31
N GLU A 96 20.21 13.37 -10.92
CA GLU A 96 20.72 13.75 -9.61
C GLU A 96 19.56 14.13 -8.69
N LEU A 97 19.62 13.65 -7.43
CA LEU A 97 18.67 13.99 -6.38
C LEU A 97 19.34 14.95 -5.41
N GLY A 98 18.73 16.09 -5.13
CA GLY A 98 19.30 17.10 -4.23
C GLY A 98 18.26 17.86 -3.41
N GLU A 99 18.75 18.66 -2.45
CA GLU A 99 17.92 19.42 -1.52
C GLU A 99 17.15 20.57 -2.19
N ILE A 100 17.71 21.16 -3.25
CA ILE A 100 17.03 22.23 -4.00
C ILE A 100 16.15 21.66 -5.11
N ASN A 101 16.58 20.57 -5.74
CA ASN A 101 15.86 19.91 -6.82
C ASN A 101 15.80 18.40 -6.56
N PRO A 102 14.61 17.83 -6.31
CA PRO A 102 14.47 16.43 -5.95
C PRO A 102 14.92 15.47 -7.05
N ALA A 103 14.79 15.84 -8.34
CA ALA A 103 15.34 15.08 -9.45
C ALA A 103 15.63 16.01 -10.64
N THR A 104 16.88 16.04 -11.09
CA THR A 104 17.29 16.86 -12.23
C THR A 104 18.34 16.13 -13.05
N ASP A 105 18.26 16.25 -14.38
CA ASP A 105 19.31 15.70 -15.24
C ASP A 105 20.43 16.72 -15.52
N LYS A 106 21.53 16.24 -16.11
CA LYS A 106 22.64 17.08 -16.56
C LYS A 106 22.26 18.14 -17.60
N ARG A 107 21.09 18.04 -18.23
CA ARG A 107 20.57 19.01 -19.21
C ARG A 107 19.74 20.10 -18.53
N GLY A 108 19.53 20.02 -17.21
CA GLY A 108 18.73 20.96 -16.42
C GLY A 108 17.23 20.65 -16.41
N ASN A 109 16.81 19.48 -16.92
CA ASN A 109 15.40 19.08 -16.88
C ASN A 109 15.02 18.67 -15.47
N PHE A 110 13.95 19.27 -14.95
CA PHE A 110 13.39 18.96 -13.65
C PHE A 110 12.31 17.88 -13.75
N TYR A 111 12.41 16.84 -12.91
CA TYR A 111 11.46 15.73 -12.86
C TYR A 111 10.72 15.74 -11.53
N GLY A 112 9.59 16.45 -11.46
CA GLY A 112 8.78 16.49 -10.24
C GLY A 112 7.67 17.52 -10.31
N ASP A 113 6.90 17.63 -9.23
CA ASP A 113 5.91 18.69 -9.06
C ASP A 113 6.63 20.01 -8.72
N PRO A 114 6.44 21.11 -9.48
CA PRO A 114 7.02 22.42 -9.15
C PRO A 114 6.67 22.93 -7.74
N ASN A 115 5.58 22.45 -7.14
CA ASN A 115 5.13 22.81 -5.79
C ASN A 115 5.63 21.86 -4.71
N TRP A 116 6.55 20.93 -5.01
CA TRP A 116 7.04 19.94 -4.05
C TRP A 116 7.54 20.57 -2.74
N LYS A 117 8.30 21.69 -2.80
CA LYS A 117 8.77 22.40 -1.59
C LYS A 117 7.61 22.90 -0.73
N LYS A 118 6.53 23.41 -1.33
CA LYS A 118 5.35 23.86 -0.58
C LYS A 118 4.67 22.69 0.12
N ILE A 119 4.60 21.54 -0.54
CA ILE A 119 4.01 20.31 0.02
C ILE A 119 4.86 19.83 1.20
N GLU A 120 6.18 19.81 1.03
CA GLU A 120 7.14 19.44 2.07
C GLU A 120 7.06 20.40 3.27
N GLU A 121 7.17 21.71 3.04
CA GLU A 121 7.07 22.74 4.07
C GLU A 121 5.75 22.65 4.83
N LYS A 122 4.63 22.46 4.13
CA LYS A 122 3.31 22.29 4.77
C LYS A 122 3.31 21.07 5.68
N THR A 123 3.82 19.94 5.18
CA THR A 123 3.90 18.68 5.95
C THR A 123 4.80 18.85 7.17
N PHE A 124 5.95 19.50 7.01
CA PHE A 124 6.89 19.79 8.09
C PHE A 124 6.30 20.72 9.16
N GLN A 125 5.66 21.83 8.74
CA GLN A 125 4.99 22.75 9.66
C GLN A 125 3.84 22.07 10.42
N TRP A 126 3.05 21.26 9.73
CA TRP A 126 1.96 20.51 10.36
C TRP A 126 2.49 19.50 11.37
N GLY A 127 3.56 18.78 11.01
CA GLY A 127 4.29 17.90 11.91
C GLY A 127 4.73 18.61 13.19
N ARG A 128 5.43 19.74 13.06
CA ARG A 128 5.90 20.55 14.21
C ARG A 128 4.75 21.04 15.09
N ARG A 129 3.66 21.54 14.50
CA ARG A 129 2.47 22.00 15.24
C ARG A 129 1.78 20.89 16.02
N LEU A 130 1.75 19.67 15.47
CA LEU A 130 1.18 18.52 16.16
C LEU A 130 2.10 18.01 17.27
N GLN A 131 3.41 17.96 17.00
CA GLN A 131 4.41 17.54 17.98
C GLN A 131 4.44 18.49 19.19
N SER A 132 4.41 19.81 18.96
CA SER A 132 4.41 20.81 20.05
C SER A 132 3.19 20.70 20.95
N LYS A 133 2.02 20.31 20.41
CA LYS A 133 0.80 20.10 21.20
C LYS A 133 0.89 18.88 22.12
N GLY A 134 1.65 17.83 21.75
CA GLY A 134 1.88 16.64 22.59
C GLY A 134 0.65 15.79 22.97
N THR A 135 -0.56 16.19 22.57
CA THR A 135 -1.81 15.51 22.97
C THR A 135 -1.96 14.13 22.36
N LYS A 136 -2.78 13.27 22.97
CA LYS A 136 -3.13 11.95 22.41
C LYS A 136 -3.72 12.06 20.99
N SER A 137 -4.52 13.11 20.74
CA SER A 137 -5.10 13.35 19.42
C SER A 137 -4.02 13.76 18.40
N ALA A 138 -3.09 14.63 18.78
CA ALA A 138 -1.98 15.04 17.91
C ALA A 138 -1.05 13.87 17.58
N LYS A 139 -0.68 13.05 18.58
CA LYS A 139 0.09 11.81 18.38
C LYS A 139 -0.62 10.82 17.45
N ARG A 140 -1.95 10.72 17.54
CA ARG A 140 -2.75 9.87 16.63
C ARG A 140 -2.80 10.44 15.21
N HIS A 141 -2.84 11.76 15.06
CA HIS A 141 -2.82 12.41 13.75
C HIS A 141 -1.47 12.25 13.04
N LEU A 142 -0.36 12.27 13.78
CA LEU A 142 1.00 12.00 13.26
C LEU A 142 1.26 10.54 12.86
N LYS A 143 0.41 9.60 13.30
CA LYS A 143 0.52 8.16 12.99
C LYS A 143 -0.28 7.74 11.75
N LYS A 144 -1.02 8.67 11.15
CA LYS A 144 -1.70 8.44 9.88
C LYS A 144 -0.74 8.77 8.75
#